data_AF-A0A3D6EKI1-F1
#
_entry.id   AF-A0A3D6EKI1-F1
#
_cell.length_a   1.000
_cell.length_b   1.000
_cell.length_c   1.000
_cell.angle_alpha   90.00
_cell.angle_beta   90.00
_cell.angle_gamma   90.00
#
_symmetry.space_group_name_H-M   'P 1'
#
loop_
_entity.id
_entity.type
_entity.pdbx_description
1 polymer ?
#
loop_
_entity_poly.entity_id
_entity_poly.type
_entity_poly.pdbx_seq_one_letter_code
_entity_poly.pdbx_strand_id
1 'polypeptide(L)'
;MSLVLHQDRQTSSLRLEGTFTFESHAQFRSVSQDLLNATTSSQISLNLSALTYMDSSALGMLLLLRETAEAKGVKILLEDPSPVVMEILKVVQFVKLFEIRER
;
A
#
# COMPACT_ATOMS: atom_id res chain seq x y z
N MET A 1 5.18 -5.49 -11.67
CA MET A 1 5.10 -4.31 -10.77
C MET A 1 6.50 -3.92 -10.37
N SER A 2 6.82 -2.62 -10.32
CA SER A 2 8.02 -2.11 -9.66
C SER A 2 7.66 -1.51 -8.30
N LEU A 3 8.60 -1.62 -7.35
CA LEU A 3 8.47 -1.13 -6.00
C LEU A 3 9.66 -0.22 -5.69
N VAL A 4 9.38 1.02 -5.30
CA VAL A 4 10.41 1.98 -4.91
C VAL A 4 10.24 2.31 -3.43
N LEU A 5 11.23 1.94 -2.63
CA LEU A 5 11.28 2.21 -1.21
C LEU A 5 11.87 3.60 -0.97
N HIS A 6 11.19 4.36 -0.11
CA HIS A 6 11.71 5.62 0.42
C HIS A 6 11.59 5.59 1.93
N GLN A 7 12.73 5.51 2.62
CA GLN A 7 12.80 5.51 4.06
C GLN A 7 13.79 6.57 4.52
N ASP A 8 13.34 7.50 5.35
CA ASP A 8 14.18 8.45 6.06
C ASP A 8 13.92 8.37 7.59
N ARG A 9 14.48 9.30 8.38
CA ARG A 9 14.34 9.28 9.85
C ARG A 9 12.90 9.48 10.35
N GLN A 10 12.01 10.02 9.53
CA GLN A 10 10.63 10.35 9.91
C GLN A 10 9.58 9.78 8.95
N THR A 11 9.97 9.36 7.75
CA THR A 11 9.05 8.86 6.73
C THR A 11 9.42 7.43 6.32
N SER A 12 8.38 6.62 6.11
CA SER A 12 8.50 5.28 5.54
C SER A 12 7.43 5.18 4.48
N SER A 13 7.85 5.03 3.24
CA SER A 13 6.93 4.98 2.11
C SER A 13 7.37 4.00 1.04
N LEU A 14 6.38 3.47 0.33
CA LEU A 14 6.52 2.52 -0.74
C LEU A 14 5.72 3.01 -1.93
N ARG A 15 6.38 3.30 -3.04
CA ARG A 15 5.73 3.62 -4.31
C ARG A 15 5.51 2.35 -5.11
N LEU A 16 4.28 2.15 -5.56
CA LEU A 16 3.87 1.02 -6.39
C LEU A 16 3.66 1.52 -7.82
N GLU A 17 4.26 0.81 -8.78
CA GLU A 17 4.23 1.20 -10.19
C GLU A 17 3.84 0.02 -11.10
N GLY A 18 2.99 0.31 -12.08
CA GLY A 18 2.49 -0.67 -13.05
C GLY A 18 1.16 -1.30 -12.61
N THR A 19 1.06 -2.63 -12.70
CA THR A 19 -0.16 -3.38 -12.35
C THR A 19 0.09 -4.21 -11.09
N PHE A 20 -0.78 -4.06 -10.09
CA PHE A 20 -0.73 -4.87 -8.89
C PHE A 20 -1.72 -6.03 -9.03
N THR A 21 -1.16 -7.20 -9.36
CA THR A 21 -1.91 -8.44 -9.58
C THR A 21 -1.27 -9.58 -8.80
N PHE A 22 -1.87 -10.76 -8.89
CA PHE A 22 -1.36 -11.98 -8.27
C PHE A 22 0.14 -12.21 -8.51
N GLU A 23 0.64 -11.98 -9.73
CA GLU A 23 2.05 -12.19 -10.09
C GLU A 23 3.04 -11.39 -9.22
N SER A 24 2.59 -10.27 -8.68
CA SER A 24 3.41 -9.32 -7.91
C SER A 24 3.25 -9.46 -6.39
N HIS A 25 2.40 -10.38 -5.92
CA HIS A 25 2.06 -10.54 -4.50
C HIS A 25 3.26 -10.91 -3.60
N ALA A 26 4.14 -11.79 -4.07
CA ALA A 26 5.28 -12.29 -3.29
C ALA A 26 6.31 -11.18 -3.09
N GLN A 27 6.58 -10.41 -4.15
CA GLN A 27 7.46 -9.26 -4.11
C GLN A 27 6.90 -8.18 -3.17
N PHE A 28 5.62 -7.83 -3.33
CA PHE A 28 4.95 -6.86 -2.46
C PHE A 28 5.04 -7.27 -0.99
N ARG A 29 4.65 -8.51 -0.67
CA ARG A 29 4.64 -9.03 0.70
C ARG A 29 6.02 -8.98 1.35
N SER A 30 7.06 -9.41 0.64
CA SER A 30 8.44 -9.38 1.16
C SER A 30 8.85 -7.94 1.48
N VAL A 31 8.73 -7.04 0.50
CA VAL A 31 9.18 -5.66 0.62
C VAL A 31 8.37 -4.89 1.66
N SER A 32 7.05 -5.07 1.72
CA SER A 32 6.20 -4.43 2.71
C SER A 32 6.48 -4.93 4.13
N GLN A 33 6.79 -6.22 4.29
CA GLN A 33 7.14 -6.80 5.59
C GLN A 33 8.49 -6.29 6.08
N ASP A 34 9.48 -6.19 5.20
CA ASP A 34 10.80 -5.64 5.50
C ASP A 34 10.68 -4.16 5.91
N LEU A 35 9.91 -3.36 5.16
CA LEU A 35 9.63 -1.97 5.51
C LEU A 35 8.92 -1.85 6.86
N LEU A 36 7.91 -2.69 7.12
CA LEU A 36 7.18 -2.71 8.39
C LEU A 36 8.04 -3.17 9.58
N ASN A 37 9.07 -3.98 9.35
CA ASN A 37 10.02 -4.39 10.37
C ASN A 37 11.08 -3.32 10.63
N ALA A 38 11.48 -2.57 9.60
CA ALA A 38 12.54 -1.57 9.67
C ALA A 38 12.05 -0.17 10.07
N THR A 39 10.75 0.12 9.92
CA THR A 39 10.22 1.45 10.21
C THR A 39 10.26 1.76 11.72
N THR A 40 10.65 2.99 12.05
CA THR A 40 10.46 3.58 13.38
C THR A 40 9.30 4.58 13.39
N SER A 41 8.59 4.73 12.27
CA SER A 41 7.43 5.60 12.12
C SER A 41 6.16 4.89 12.59
N SER A 42 5.20 5.66 13.12
CA SER A 42 3.85 5.17 13.41
C SER A 42 2.97 5.10 12.17
N GLN A 43 3.49 5.45 10.99
CA GLN A 43 2.77 5.45 9.72
C GLN A 43 3.68 5.04 8.55
N ILE A 44 3.15 4.22 7.65
CA ILE A 44 3.71 3.91 6.34
C ILE A 44 2.78 4.44 5.25
N SER A 45 3.33 5.16 4.28
CA SER A 45 2.59 5.64 3.10
C SER A 45 2.80 4.73 1.90
N LEU A 46 1.71 4.32 1.23
CA LEU A 46 1.74 3.61 -0.04
C LEU A 46 1.36 4.58 -1.15
N ASN A 47 2.30 4.97 -2.01
CA ASN A 47 2.01 5.83 -3.14
C ASN A 47 1.51 4.97 -4.31
N LEU A 48 0.27 5.24 -4.74
CA LEU A 48 -0.47 4.49 -5.75
C LEU A 48 -0.62 5.27 -7.06
N SER A 49 0.08 6.39 -7.22
CA SER A 49 -0.07 7.31 -8.38
C SER A 49 0.34 6.68 -9.71
N ALA A 50 1.30 5.76 -9.66
CA ALA A 50 1.82 5.05 -10.82
C ALA A 50 1.21 3.65 -10.98
N LEU A 51 0.22 3.28 -10.16
CA LEU A 51 -0.57 2.07 -10.38
C LEU A 51 -1.66 2.32 -11.41
N THR A 52 -1.78 1.40 -12.35
CA THR A 52 -2.75 1.46 -13.46
C THR A 52 -3.89 0.45 -13.29
N TYR A 53 -3.70 -0.57 -12.45
CA TYR A 53 -4.68 -1.62 -12.23
C TYR A 53 -4.42 -2.38 -10.92
N MET A 54 -5.50 -2.90 -10.33
CA MET A 54 -5.48 -3.78 -9.16
C MET A 54 -6.54 -4.88 -9.31
N ASP A 55 -6.20 -6.12 -8.92
CA ASP A 55 -7.15 -7.24 -8.86
C ASP A 55 -7.57 -7.59 -7.42
N SER A 56 -8.42 -8.61 -7.27
CA SER A 56 -8.88 -9.10 -5.97
C SER A 56 -7.75 -9.62 -5.07
N SER A 57 -6.68 -10.15 -5.66
CA SER A 57 -5.53 -10.67 -4.90
C SER A 57 -4.70 -9.52 -4.32
N ALA A 58 -4.52 -8.44 -5.07
CA ALA A 58 -3.87 -7.21 -4.59
C ALA A 58 -4.62 -6.58 -3.43
N LEU A 59 -5.96 -6.53 -3.51
CA LEU A 59 -6.81 -6.05 -2.42
C LEU A 59 -6.65 -6.90 -1.15
N GLY A 60 -6.58 -8.23 -1.29
CA GLY A 60 -6.28 -9.12 -0.17
C GLY A 60 -4.91 -8.85 0.47
N MET A 61 -3.88 -8.58 -0.34
CA MET A 61 -2.54 -8.24 0.16
C MET A 61 -2.53 -6.90 0.92
N LEU A 62 -3.28 -5.90 0.45
CA LEU A 62 -3.41 -4.64 1.18
C LEU A 62 -4.07 -4.84 2.55
N LEU A 63 -5.11 -5.67 2.64
CA LEU A 63 -5.78 -5.97 3.91
C LEU A 63 -4.84 -6.66 4.89
N LEU A 64 -4.10 -7.67 4.43
CA LEU A 64 -3.11 -8.36 5.27
C LEU A 64 -2.02 -7.41 5.76
N LEU A 65 -1.53 -6.51 4.90
CA LEU A 65 -0.55 -5.49 5.30
C LEU A 65 -1.14 -4.55 6.36
N ARG A 66 -2.39 -4.11 6.19
CA ARG A 66 -3.08 -3.28 7.19
C ARG A 66 -3.20 -3.99 8.53
N GLU A 67 -3.68 -5.23 8.56
CA GLU A 67 -3.84 -6.01 9.81
C GLU A 67 -2.51 -6.21 10.54
N THR A 68 -1.45 -6.56 9.79
CA THR A 68 -0.11 -6.76 10.36
C THR A 68 0.53 -5.45 10.83
N ALA A 69 0.28 -4.33 10.16
CA ALA A 69 0.74 -3.02 10.58
C ALA A 69 -0.02 -2.52 11.83
N GLU A 70 -1.34 -2.67 11.86
CA GLU A 70 -2.18 -2.32 13.02
C GLU A 70 -1.76 -3.08 14.28
N ALA A 71 -1.45 -4.38 14.16
CA ALA A 71 -0.94 -5.18 15.28
C ALA A 71 0.40 -4.67 15.86
N LYS A 72 1.13 -3.85 15.10
CA LYS A 72 2.37 -3.18 15.52
C LYS A 72 2.19 -1.70 15.88
N GLY A 73 0.96 -1.20 15.86
CA GLY A 73 0.68 0.23 16.08
C GLY A 73 1.14 1.14 14.93
N VAL A 74 1.31 0.58 13.72
CA VAL A 74 1.67 1.32 12.51
C VAL A 74 0.44 1.47 11.63
N LYS A 75 0.14 2.68 11.18
CA LYS A 75 -0.95 2.97 10.25
C LYS A 75 -0.49 2.85 8.79
N ILE A 76 -1.37 2.36 7.92
CA ILE A 76 -1.17 2.38 6.47
C ILE A 76 -1.99 3.52 5.88
N LEU A 77 -1.31 4.44 5.19
CA LEU A 77 -1.93 5.52 4.41
C LEU A 77 -1.82 5.20 2.92
N LEU A 78 -2.92 5.26 2.18
CA LEU A 78 -2.89 5.16 0.71
C LEU A 78 -2.82 6.58 0.13
N GLU A 79 -1.75 6.87 -0.61
CA GLU A 79 -1.50 8.20 -1.19
C GLU A 79 -1.65 8.18 -2.71
N ASP A 80 -2.34 9.19 -3.21
CA ASP A 80 -2.46 9.51 -4.63
C ASP A 80 -2.90 8.33 -5.51
N PRO A 81 -3.97 7.58 -5.18
CA PRO A 81 -4.47 6.53 -6.06
C PRO A 81 -4.83 7.12 -7.43
N SER A 82 -4.36 6.47 -8.50
CA SER A 82 -4.82 6.84 -9.85
C SER A 82 -6.34 6.70 -9.96
N PRO A 83 -7.01 7.42 -10.89
CA PRO A 83 -8.47 7.40 -10.99
C PRO A 83 -9.05 5.99 -11.10
N VAL A 84 -8.39 5.10 -11.86
CA VAL A 84 -8.81 3.70 -12.02
C VAL A 84 -8.69 2.94 -10.70
N VAL A 85 -7.58 3.12 -9.98
CA VAL A 85 -7.35 2.48 -8.68
C VAL A 85 -8.34 3.00 -7.64
N MET A 86 -8.62 4.30 -7.63
CA MET A 86 -9.57 4.91 -6.70
C MET A 86 -10.99 4.38 -6.90
N GLU A 87 -11.43 4.18 -8.15
CA GLU A 87 -12.73 3.56 -8.43
C GLU A 87 -12.79 2.11 -7.91
N ILE A 88 -11.74 1.32 -8.10
CA ILE A 88 -11.66 -0.04 -7.54
C ILE A 88 -11.79 0.01 -6.02
N LEU A 89 -11.02 0.88 -5.34
CA LEU A 89 -11.05 1.04 -3.88
C LEU A 89 -12.44 1.46 -3.36
N LYS A 90 -13.17 2.32 -4.09
CA LYS A 90 -14.54 2.69 -3.75
C LYS A 90 -15.50 1.52 -3.87
N VAL A 91 -15.45 0.79 -4.99
CA VAL A 91 -16.33 -0.36 -5.27
C VAL A 91 -16.21 -1.42 -4.18
N VAL A 92 -14.98 -1.72 -3.75
CA VAL A 92 -14.73 -2.71 -2.69
C VAL A 92 -14.82 -2.13 -1.27
N GLN A 93 -15.23 -0.86 -1.14
CA GLN A 93 -15.39 -0.15 0.13
C GLN A 93 -14.11 -0.01 0.97
N PHE A 94 -12.93 -0.06 0.34
CA PHE A 94 -11.65 0.14 1.02
C PHE A 94 -11.49 1.57 1.56
N VAL A 95 -12.23 2.52 1.00
CA VAL A 95 -12.39 3.88 1.54
C VAL A 95 -12.89 3.92 3.00
N LYS A 96 -13.49 2.82 3.50
CA LYS A 96 -13.92 2.68 4.92
C LYS A 96 -12.86 2.03 5.81
N LEU A 97 -11.86 1.37 5.21
CA LEU A 97 -10.85 0.56 5.90
C LEU A 97 -9.50 1.28 5.97
N PHE A 98 -9.20 2.12 4.97
CA PHE A 98 -7.94 2.83 4.86
C PHE A 98 -8.17 4.34 4.94
N GLU A 99 -7.21 5.04 5.54
CA GLU A 99 -7.05 6.46 5.27
C GLU A 99 -6.51 6.61 3.84
N ILE A 100 -7.18 7.45 3.04
CA ILE A 100 -6.80 7.72 1.65
C ILE A 100 -6.60 9.23 1.52
N ARG A 101 -5.47 9.61 0.92
CA ARG A 101 -5.12 11.01 0.65
C ARG A 101 -4.91 11.22 -0.84
N GLU A 102 -5.62 12.19 -1.39
CA GLU A 102 -5.49 12.65 -2.77
C GLU A 102 -4.79 14.02 -2.76
N ARG A 103 -3.70 14.19 -3.51
CA ARG A 103 -3.03 15.49 -3.73
C ARG A 103 -3.21 16.03 -5.14
#